data_AF-A0AAV7N152-F1
#
_entry.id   AF-A0AAV7N152-F1
#
_cell.length_a   1.000
_cell.length_b   1.000
_cell.length_c   1.000
_cell.angle_alpha   90.00
_cell.angle_beta   90.00
_cell.angle_gamma   90.00
#
_symmetry.space_group_name_H-M   'P 1'
#
loop_
_entity.id
_entity.type
_entity.pdbx_description
1 polymer ?
#
loop_
_entity_poly.entity_id
_entity_poly.type
_entity_poly.pdbx_seq_one_letter_code
_entity_poly.pdbx_strand_id
1 'polypeptide(L)' 'MKVFLDACGVKHMRSALYNPRVNGIVERANRMIKGGLQLAVVNGLDVELVISDMVWAHRSTENLVSG' A
#
# COMPACT_ATOMS: atom_id res chain seq x y z
N MET A 1 -16.77 -11.50 -1.90
CA MET A 1 -16.28 -10.15 -1.51
C MET A 1 -17.37 -9.08 -1.55
N LYS A 2 -18.12 -8.90 -2.65
CA LYS A 2 -19.22 -7.92 -2.70
C LYS A 2 -20.29 -8.16 -1.62
N VAL A 3 -20.77 -9.40 -1.48
CA VAL A 3 -21.77 -9.78 -0.47
C VAL A 3 -21.32 -9.50 0.97
N PHE A 4 -20.04 -9.75 1.28
CA PHE A 4 -19.48 -9.46 2.60
C PHE A 4 -19.41 -7.95 2.88
N LEU A 5 -18.92 -7.16 1.91
CA LEU A 5 -18.82 -5.71 2.06
C LEU A 5 -20.20 -5.05 2.17
N ASP A 6 -21.17 -5.54 1.39
CA ASP A 6 -22.57 -5.10 1.47
C ASP A 6 -23.17 -5.41 2.86
N ALA A 7 -22.91 -6.60 3.41
CA ALA A 7 -23.35 -6.99 4.75
C ALA A 7 -22.70 -6.14 5.87
N CYS A 8 -21.47 -5.67 5.66
CA CYS A 8 -20.78 -4.75 6.57
C CYS A 8 -21.16 -3.28 6.36
N GLY A 9 -22.07 -2.96 5.42
CA GLY A 9 -22.44 -1.58 5.08
C GLY A 9 -21.33 -0.78 4.39
N VAL A 10 -20.32 -1.46 3.82
CA VAL A 10 -19.15 -0.83 3.19
C VAL A 10 -19.39 -0.64 1.70
N LYS A 11 -19.39 0.62 1.24
CA LYS A 11 -19.50 0.96 -0.18
C LYS A 11 -18.21 0.62 -0.93
N HIS A 12 -18.22 -0.46 -1.70
CA HIS A 12 -17.10 -0.85 -2.56
C HIS A 12 -17.16 -0.11 -3.91
N MET A 13 -16.20 0.78 -4.17
CA MET A 13 -16.04 1.47 -5.45
C MET A 13 -14.78 0.98 -6.16
N ARG A 14 -14.85 0.85 -7.49
CA ARG A 14 -13.70 0.49 -8.34
C ARG A 14 -13.34 1.69 -9.21
N SER A 15 -12.07 2.07 -9.21
CA SER A 15 -11.49 3.00 -10.17
C SER A 15 -11.07 2.26 -11.44
N ALA A 16 -10.98 2.99 -12.56
CA ALA A 16 -10.38 2.45 -13.77
C ALA A 16 -8.90 2.12 -13.55
N LEU A 17 -8.40 1.09 -14.25
CA LEU A 17 -7.03 0.57 -14.09
C LEU A 17 -5.96 1.64 -14.32
N TYR A 18 -6.19 2.54 -15.29
CA TYR A 18 -5.26 3.60 -15.69
C TYR A 18 -5.71 4.99 -15.26
N ASN A 19 -6.19 5.13 -14.02
CA ASN A 19 -6.48 6.43 -13.43
C ASN A 19 -5.42 6.81 -12.38
N PRO A 20 -4.26 7.35 -12.81
CA PRO A 20 -3.13 7.65 -11.91
C PRO A 20 -3.46 8.71 -10.86
N ARG A 21 -4.50 9.54 -11.09
CA ARG A 21 -4.96 10.52 -10.10
C ARG A 21 -5.59 9.84 -8.88
N VAL A 22 -6.31 8.74 -9.08
CA VAL A 22 -7.00 8.00 -8.01
C VAL A 22 -6.13 6.85 -7.48
N ASN A 23 -5.39 6.17 -8.35
CA ASN A 23 -4.58 5.00 -7.98
C ASN A 23 -3.16 5.37 -7.57
N GLY A 24 -2.69 6.59 -7.85
CA GLY A 24 -1.29 6.99 -7.69
C GLY A 24 -0.77 6.90 -6.25
N ILE A 25 -1.63 7.08 -5.24
CA ILE A 25 -1.24 6.92 -3.83
C ILE A 25 -0.87 5.46 -3.55
N VAL A 26 -1.73 4.53 -3.94
CA VAL A 26 -1.51 3.08 -3.77
C VAL A 26 -0.31 2.63 -4.61
N GLU A 27 -0.16 3.14 -5.83
CA GLU A 27 0.99 2.82 -6.70
C GLU A 27 2.32 3.29 -6.10
N ARG A 28 2.38 4.49 -5.50
CA ARG A 28 3.57 4.99 -4.81
C ARG A 28 3.90 4.14 -3.57
N ALA A 29 2.90 3.82 -2.75
CA ALA A 29 3.07 2.94 -1.60
C ALA A 29 3.61 1.56 -2.03
N ASN A 30 3.03 0.97 -3.07
CA ASN A 30 3.48 -0.32 -3.61
C ASN A 30 4.92 -0.25 -4.12
N ARG A 31 5.34 0.86 -4.73
CA ARG A 31 6.72 1.03 -5.21
C ARG A 31 7.71 1.08 -4.05
N MET A 32 7.39 1.81 -2.98
CA MET A 32 8.21 1.87 -1.77
C MET A 32 8.37 0.49 -1.13
N ILE A 33 7.26 -0.20 -0.87
CA ILE A 33 7.26 -1.52 -0.21
C ILE A 33 8.04 -2.54 -1.06
N LYS A 34 7.83 -2.55 -2.38
CA LYS A 34 8.58 -3.45 -3.29
C LYS A 34 10.08 -3.16 -3.27
N GLY A 35 10.49 -1.90 -3.21
CA GLY A 35 11.91 -1.54 -3.10
C GLY A 35 12.54 -2.06 -1.81
N GLY A 36 11.84 -1.91 -0.68
CA GLY A 36 12.26 -2.47 0.61
C GLY A 36 12.38 -3.99 0.57
N LEU A 37 11.40 -4.67 -0.02
CA LEU A 37 11.39 -6.12 -0.16
C LEU A 37 12.55 -6.63 -1.03
N GLN A 38 12.82 -5.97 -2.16
CA GLN A 38 13.95 -6.33 -3.03
C GLN A 38 15.28 -6.20 -2.29
N LEU A 39 15.44 -5.13 -1.50
CA LEU A 39 16.64 -4.93 -0.69
C LEU A 39 16.76 -6.00 0.42
N ALA A 40 15.66 -6.41 1.03
CA ALA A 40 15.63 -7.47 2.02
C ALA A 40 16.10 -8.81 1.44
N VAL A 41 15.59 -9.17 0.26
CA VAL A 41 15.98 -10.41 -0.44
C VAL A 41 17.47 -10.40 -0.78
N VAL A 42 18.00 -9.28 -1.28
CA VAL A 42 19.43 -9.17 -1.64
C VAL A 42 20.33 -9.28 -0.41
N ASN A 43 19.90 -8.73 0.73
CA ASN A 43 20.69 -8.73 1.97
C ASN A 43 20.42 -9.93 2.88
N GLY A 44 19.56 -10.87 2.48
CA GLY A 44 19.18 -12.02 3.31
C GLY A 44 18.43 -11.66 4.58
N LEU A 45 17.69 -10.54 4.59
CA LEU A 45 16.90 -10.09 5.73
C LEU A 45 15.56 -10.84 5.80
N ASP A 46 14.97 -10.87 6.99
CA ASP A 46 13.62 -11.39 7.19
C ASP A 46 12.59 -10.51 6.46
N VAL A 47 11.96 -11.09 5.45
CA VAL A 47 10.98 -10.44 4.59
C VAL A 47 9.74 -10.01 5.37
N GLU A 48 9.26 -10.81 6.32
CA GLU A 48 8.04 -10.51 7.08
C GLU A 48 8.26 -9.30 7.99
N LEU A 49 9.43 -9.24 8.63
CA LEU A 49 9.83 -8.10 9.45
C LEU A 49 9.94 -6.83 8.61
N VAL A 50 10.58 -6.92 7.43
CA VAL A 50 10.72 -5.76 6.54
C VAL A 50 9.38 -5.27 6.00
N ILE A 51 8.43 -6.17 5.71
CA ILE A 51 7.07 -5.77 5.29
C ILE A 51 6.38 -5.00 6.43
N SER A 52 6.46 -5.50 7.66
CA SER A 52 5.89 -4.82 8.83
C SER A 52 6.49 -3.42 9.01
N ASP A 53 7.82 -3.30 8.95
CA ASP A 53 8.53 -2.04 9.11
C ASP A 53 8.18 -1.04 7.99
N MET A 54 8.10 -1.50 6.74
CA MET A 54 7.74 -0.66 5.60
C MET A 54 6.29 -0.18 5.67
N VAL A 55 5.36 -1.04 6.11
CA VAL A 55 3.96 -0.64 6.34
C VAL A 55 3.87 0.37 7.49
N TRP A 56 4.63 0.16 8.56
CA TRP A 56 4.69 1.09 9.68
C TRP A 56 5.25 2.44 9.25
N ALA A 57 6.38 2.45 8.55
CA ALA A 57 6.99 3.66 8.00
C ALA A 57 6.02 4.41 7.06
N HIS A 58 5.35 3.70 6.15
CA HIS A 58 4.38 4.33 5.24
C HIS A 58 3.21 5.00 5.98
N ARG A 59 2.76 4.42 7.10
CA ARG A 59 1.64 4.95 7.90
C ARG A 59 2.06 6.07 8.86
N SER A 60 3.30 6.03 9.35
CA SER A 60 3.85 7.02 10.29
C SER A 60 4.47 8.24 9.59
N THR A 61 4.78 8.15 8.30
CA THR A 61 5.30 9.30 7.54
C THR A 61 4.13 10.19 7.12
N GLU A 62 4.16 11.47 7.53
CA GLU A 62 3.18 12.45 7.06
C GLU A 62 3.21 12.55 5.53
N ASN A 63 2.06 12.32 4.90
CA ASN A 63 1.92 12.56 3.47
C ASN A 63 1.82 14.07 3.26
N LEU A 64 2.84 14.68 2.64
CA LEU A 64 2.95 16.11 2.24
C LEU A 64 1.77 16.66 1.38
N VAL A 65 0.71 15.88 1.18
CA VAL A 65 -0.48 16.25 0.40
C VAL A 65 -1.48 17.07 1.24
N SER A 66 -1.25 17.24 2.54
CA SER A 66 -2.10 18.03 3.45
C SER A 66 -1.56 19.42 3.81
N GLY A 67 -0.54 19.91 3.08
CA GLY A 67 0.03 21.27 3.25
C GLY A 67 -0.52 22.26 2.24
#